data_AF-A0A9E3R9T5-F1
#
_entry.id   AF-A0A9E3R9T5-F1
#
_cell.length_a   1.000
_cell.length_b   1.000
_cell.length_c   1.000
_cell.angle_alpha   90.00
_cell.angle_beta   90.00
_cell.angle_gamma   90.00
#
_symmetry.space_group_name_H-M   'P 1'
#
loop_
_entity.id
_entity.type
_entity.pdbx_description
1 polymer ?
#
loop_
_entity_poly.entity_id
_entity_poly.type
_entity_poly.pdbx_seq_one_letter_code
_entity_poly.pdbx_strand_id
1 'polypeptide(L)'
;MDRGAPALPVLQRMLAYFFERHEPADAAWLSAAAADVFGMVAADATDIQIAGYLKSIARTQGIPFPPKARLTSIALWHIAKAALVRDTATRLLNADLSAHVREAPSLDRWLASRLLTPEELAEFEREAPDLGDA
;
A
#
# COMPACT_ATOMS: atom_id res chain seq x y z
N MET A 1 7.67 13.69 -6.63
CA MET A 1 7.93 12.24 -6.49
C MET A 1 7.61 11.84 -5.06
N ASP A 2 6.69 10.89 -4.86
CA ASP A 2 6.50 10.22 -3.57
C ASP A 2 7.77 9.39 -3.27
N ARG A 3 8.39 9.63 -2.11
CA ARG A 3 9.63 8.96 -1.68
C ARG A 3 9.37 7.78 -0.74
N GLY A 4 8.18 7.16 -0.82
CA GLY A 4 7.80 6.10 0.11
C GLY A 4 7.38 6.63 1.48
N ALA A 5 6.96 7.90 1.57
CA ALA A 5 6.48 8.45 2.84
C ALA A 5 5.16 7.77 3.24
N PRO A 6 4.93 7.50 4.54
CA PRO A 6 3.64 7.01 5.00
C PRO A 6 2.55 8.04 4.67
N ALA A 7 1.39 7.54 4.22
CA ALA A 7 0.31 8.39 3.69
C ALA A 7 -0.30 9.30 4.77
N LEU A 8 -0.48 8.76 5.98
CA LEU A 8 -1.18 9.44 7.08
C LEU A 8 -0.53 10.78 7.46
N PRO A 9 0.80 10.90 7.65
CA PRO A 9 1.42 12.21 7.88
C PRO A 9 1.25 13.21 6.73
N VAL A 10 1.20 12.74 5.47
CA VAL A 10 0.98 13.62 4.31
C VAL A 10 -0.45 14.15 4.31
N LEU A 11 -1.43 13.26 4.50
CA LEU A 11 -2.85 13.60 4.60
C LEU A 11 -3.10 14.57 5.77
N GLN A 12 -2.51 14.29 6.94
CA GLN A 12 -2.62 15.16 8.12
C GLN A 12 -2.10 16.58 7.83
N ARG A 13 -0.94 16.73 7.18
CA ARG A 13 -0.41 18.06 6.80
C ARG A 13 -1.31 18.79 5.82
N MET A 14 -1.92 18.07 4.87
CA MET A 14 -2.87 18.67 3.94
C MET A 14 -4.16 19.13 4.63
N LEU A 15 -4.66 18.36 5.59
CA LEU A 15 -5.82 18.74 6.40
C LEU A 15 -5.52 19.94 7.30
N ALA A 16 -4.32 19.98 7.89
CA ALA A 16 -3.85 21.12 8.66
C ALA A 16 -3.87 22.41 7.82
N TYR A 17 -3.33 22.36 6.60
CA TYR A 17 -3.35 23.48 5.66
C TYR A 17 -4.77 23.82 5.20
N PHE A 18 -5.61 22.82 4.96
CA PHE A 18 -6.98 23.03 4.50
C PHE A 18 -7.87 23.72 5.54
N PHE A 19 -7.76 23.31 6.80
CA PHE A 19 -8.54 23.89 7.90
C PHE A 19 -7.85 25.08 8.58
N GLU A 20 -6.65 25.45 8.15
CA GLU A 20 -5.80 26.48 8.78
C GLU A 20 -5.56 26.18 10.28
N ARG A 21 -5.30 24.90 10.59
CA ARG A 21 -5.11 24.37 11.95
C ARG A 21 -3.70 23.85 12.11
N HIS A 22 -2.89 24.56 12.89
CA HIS A 22 -1.46 24.28 13.06
C HIS A 22 -1.05 24.13 14.52
N GLU A 23 -1.98 24.32 15.46
CA GLU A 23 -1.66 24.22 16.87
C GLU A 23 -1.41 22.76 17.26
N PRO A 24 -0.46 22.47 18.17
CA PRO A 24 -0.21 21.10 18.64
C PRO A 24 -1.46 20.41 19.21
N ALA A 25 -2.38 21.19 19.79
CA ALA A 25 -3.65 20.69 20.31
C ALA A 25 -4.57 20.09 19.21
N ASP A 26 -4.44 20.54 17.96
CA ASP A 26 -5.23 20.03 16.83
C ASP A 26 -4.68 18.71 16.28
N ALA A 27 -3.47 18.29 16.67
CA ALA A 27 -2.76 17.18 16.04
C ALA A 27 -3.51 15.84 16.13
N ALA A 28 -4.10 15.52 17.28
CA ALA A 28 -4.86 14.29 17.47
C ALA A 28 -6.11 14.25 16.58
N TRP A 29 -6.83 15.37 16.51
CA TRP A 29 -8.01 15.50 15.66
C TRP A 29 -7.67 15.43 14.17
N LEU A 30 -6.62 16.13 13.73
CA LEU A 30 -6.13 16.06 12.35
C LEU A 30 -5.66 14.65 11.97
N SER A 31 -5.04 13.92 12.91
CA SER A 31 -4.63 12.54 12.71
C SER A 31 -5.84 11.61 12.53
N ALA A 32 -6.87 11.76 13.37
CA ALA A 32 -8.13 11.01 13.22
C ALA A 32 -8.81 11.31 11.88
N ALA A 33 -8.90 12.59 11.48
CA ALA A 33 -9.48 12.96 10.19
C ALA A 33 -8.67 12.42 9.00
N ALA A 34 -7.34 12.36 9.11
CA ALA A 34 -6.50 11.74 8.09
C ALA A 34 -6.73 10.22 7.97
N ALA A 35 -6.92 9.54 9.11
CA ALA A 35 -7.26 8.12 9.14
C ALA A 35 -8.64 7.84 8.54
N ASP A 36 -9.64 8.68 8.83
CA ASP A 36 -10.98 8.59 8.24
C ASP A 36 -10.92 8.75 6.71
N VAL A 37 -10.21 9.76 6.19
CA VAL A 37 -10.02 9.94 4.75
C VAL A 37 -9.37 8.71 4.12
N PHE A 38 -8.31 8.19 4.75
CA PHE A 38 -7.64 6.99 4.24
C PHE A 38 -8.58 5.77 4.23
N GLY A 39 -9.35 5.57 5.31
CA GLY A 39 -10.34 4.50 5.42
C GLY A 39 -11.48 4.63 4.42
N MET A 40 -11.96 5.85 4.17
CA MET A 40 -12.96 6.12 3.12
C MET A 40 -12.45 5.69 1.75
N VAL A 41 -11.22 6.04 1.38
CA VAL A 41 -10.64 5.65 0.07
C VAL A 41 -10.38 4.14 -0.01
N ALA A 42 -10.01 3.52 1.11
CA ALA A 42 -9.91 2.06 1.20
C ALA A 42 -11.26 1.36 1.01
N ALA A 43 -12.36 2.03 1.38
CA ALA A 43 -13.75 1.62 1.11
C ALA A 43 -14.30 2.16 -0.23
N ASP A 44 -13.41 2.49 -1.18
CA ASP A 44 -13.73 2.97 -2.52
C ASP A 44 -14.55 4.27 -2.59
N ALA A 45 -14.42 5.13 -1.58
CA ALA A 45 -15.01 6.46 -1.65
C ALA A 45 -14.37 7.30 -2.77
N THR A 46 -15.19 8.14 -3.39
CA THR A 46 -14.77 9.12 -4.41
C THR A 46 -14.28 10.43 -3.77
N ASP A 47 -13.60 11.24 -4.57
CA ASP A 47 -13.22 12.61 -4.21
C ASP A 47 -14.41 13.49 -3.80
N ILE A 48 -15.59 13.28 -4.40
CA ILE A 48 -16.84 13.95 -4.04
C ILE A 48 -17.28 13.56 -2.62
N GLN A 49 -17.20 12.28 -2.26
CA GLN A 49 -17.53 11.82 -0.91
C GLN A 49 -16.55 12.38 0.13
N ILE A 50 -15.26 12.48 -0.21
CA ILE A 50 -14.27 13.17 0.63
C ILE A 50 -14.64 14.64 0.81
N ALA A 51 -15.01 15.35 -0.26
CA ALA A 51 -15.44 16.75 -0.15
C ALA A 51 -16.67 16.90 0.78
N GLY A 52 -17.61 15.95 0.71
CA GLY A 52 -18.76 15.88 1.61
C GLY A 52 -18.35 15.68 3.07
N TYR A 53 -17.41 14.78 3.34
CA TYR A 53 -16.83 14.57 4.67
C TYR A 53 -16.14 15.83 5.21
N LEU A 54 -15.29 16.48 4.41
CA LEU A 54 -14.64 17.75 4.79
C LEU A 54 -15.67 18.84 5.12
N LYS A 55 -16.76 18.91 4.35
CA LYS A 55 -17.85 19.86 4.61
C LYS A 55 -18.56 19.56 5.94
N SER A 56 -18.73 18.28 6.27
CA SER A 56 -19.31 17.86 7.55
C SER A 56 -18.44 18.25 8.74
N ILE A 57 -17.12 18.10 8.61
CA ILE A 57 -16.14 18.54 9.62
C ILE A 57 -16.20 20.05 9.80
N ALA A 58 -16.12 20.80 8.69
CA ALA A 58 -16.16 22.26 8.73
C ALA A 58 -17.43 22.77 9.43
N ARG A 59 -18.58 22.16 9.13
CA ARG A 59 -19.85 22.48 9.79
C ARG A 59 -19.81 22.18 11.30
N THR A 60 -19.26 21.04 11.69
CA THR A 60 -19.18 20.62 13.10
C THR A 60 -18.27 21.54 13.92
N GLN A 61 -17.21 22.05 13.29
CA GLN A 61 -16.21 22.90 13.91
C GLN A 61 -16.49 24.40 13.76
N GLY A 62 -17.61 24.78 13.11
CA GLY A 62 -17.95 26.18 12.84
C GLY A 62 -16.95 26.89 11.90
N ILE A 63 -16.25 26.13 11.04
CA ILE A 63 -15.23 26.66 10.13
C ILE A 63 -15.90 27.03 8.79
N PRO A 64 -15.66 28.24 8.25
CA PRO A 64 -16.07 28.59 6.89
C PRO A 64 -15.49 27.62 5.87
N PHE A 65 -16.33 27.06 4.98
CA PHE A 65 -15.86 26.04 4.05
C PHE A 65 -14.93 26.64 2.99
N PRO A 66 -13.65 26.22 2.89
CA PRO A 66 -12.69 26.88 2.02
C PRO A 66 -13.02 26.73 0.53
N PRO A 67 -12.78 27.76 -0.32
CA PRO A 67 -13.03 27.68 -1.76
C PRO A 67 -12.12 26.66 -2.47
N LYS A 68 -10.96 26.32 -1.87
CA LYS A 68 -10.01 25.32 -2.37
C LYS A 68 -10.48 23.87 -2.14
N ALA A 69 -11.65 23.65 -1.53
CA ALA A 69 -12.13 22.33 -1.12
C ALA A 69 -12.15 21.28 -2.22
N ARG A 70 -12.53 21.65 -3.45
CA ARG A 70 -12.53 20.72 -4.58
C ARG A 70 -11.13 20.23 -4.93
N LEU A 71 -10.15 21.13 -5.00
CA LEU A 71 -8.78 20.75 -5.32
C LEU A 71 -8.19 19.90 -4.18
N THR A 72 -8.47 20.29 -2.94
CA THR A 72 -8.00 19.56 -1.76
C THR A 72 -8.59 18.15 -1.67
N SER A 73 -9.88 17.96 -1.94
CA SER A 73 -10.51 16.64 -1.89
C SER A 73 -9.94 15.70 -2.95
N ILE A 74 -9.69 16.21 -4.16
CA ILE A 74 -9.02 15.46 -5.24
C ILE A 74 -7.61 15.05 -4.82
N ALA A 75 -6.83 15.98 -4.26
CA ALA A 75 -5.47 15.70 -3.84
C ALA A 75 -5.41 14.68 -2.69
N LEU A 76 -6.26 14.81 -1.68
CA LEU A 76 -6.39 13.85 -0.59
C LEU A 76 -6.75 12.45 -1.11
N TRP A 77 -7.72 12.38 -2.04
CA TRP A 77 -8.11 11.12 -2.69
C TRP A 77 -6.94 10.45 -3.39
N HIS A 78 -6.21 11.20 -4.24
CA HIS A 78 -5.08 10.66 -4.99
C HIS A 78 -3.93 10.21 -4.07
N ILE A 79 -3.64 10.94 -3.00
CA ILE A 79 -2.60 10.55 -2.04
C ILE A 79 -2.96 9.23 -1.36
N ALA A 80 -4.19 9.10 -0.87
CA ALA A 80 -4.65 7.88 -0.25
C ALA A 80 -4.69 6.70 -1.24
N LYS A 81 -5.22 6.89 -2.46
CA LYS A 81 -5.30 5.84 -3.47
C LYS A 81 -3.91 5.39 -3.92
N ALA A 82 -2.98 6.31 -4.15
CA ALA A 82 -1.60 5.99 -4.51
C ALA A 82 -0.91 5.18 -3.41
N ALA A 83 -1.12 5.53 -2.15
CA ALA A 83 -0.60 4.78 -1.02
C ALA A 83 -1.18 3.35 -0.95
N LEU A 84 -2.49 3.18 -1.14
CA LEU A 84 -3.12 1.84 -1.16
C LEU A 84 -2.58 0.95 -2.29
N VAL A 85 -2.35 1.52 -3.47
CA VAL A 85 -1.75 0.82 -4.61
C VAL A 85 -0.32 0.41 -4.28
N ARG A 86 0.48 1.33 -3.72
CA ARG A 86 1.85 1.05 -3.29
C ARG A 86 1.89 -0.06 -2.24
N ASP A 87 1.10 0.06 -1.18
CA ASP A 87 1.09 -0.90 -0.08
C ASP A 87 0.60 -2.28 -0.54
N THR A 88 -0.31 -2.33 -1.52
CA THR A 88 -0.73 -3.58 -2.16
C THR A 88 0.37 -4.18 -3.03
N ALA A 89 1.04 -3.36 -3.85
CA ALA A 89 2.19 -3.81 -4.63
C ALA A 89 3.32 -4.33 -3.74
N THR A 90 3.66 -3.64 -2.65
CA THR A 90 4.66 -4.09 -1.67
C THR A 90 4.26 -5.42 -1.03
N ARG A 91 2.98 -5.59 -0.66
CA ARG A 91 2.48 -6.86 -0.12
C ARG A 91 2.59 -8.00 -1.14
N LEU A 92 2.21 -7.77 -2.39
CA LEU A 92 2.31 -8.77 -3.45
C LEU A 92 3.77 -9.16 -3.71
N LEU A 93 4.67 -8.18 -3.82
CA LEU A 93 6.11 -8.45 -3.97
C LEU A 93 6.66 -9.28 -2.80
N ASN A 94 6.28 -8.94 -1.56
CA ASN A 94 6.74 -9.69 -0.38
C ASN A 94 6.11 -11.09 -0.28
N ALA A 95 4.85 -11.25 -0.69
CA ALA A 95 4.17 -12.54 -0.73
C ALA A 95 4.77 -13.45 -1.82
N ASP A 96 5.04 -12.90 -3.01
CA ASP A 96 5.73 -13.60 -4.08
C ASP A 96 7.13 -14.01 -3.65
N LEU A 97 7.91 -13.11 -3.04
CA LEU A 97 9.23 -13.46 -2.50
C LEU A 97 9.17 -14.58 -1.45
N SER A 98 8.14 -14.59 -0.60
CA SER A 98 7.94 -15.65 0.41
C SER A 98 7.53 -16.99 -0.22
N ALA A 99 6.71 -16.97 -1.28
CA ALA A 99 6.32 -18.17 -2.01
C ALA A 99 7.48 -18.78 -2.83
N HIS A 100 8.47 -17.97 -3.22
CA HIS A 100 9.68 -18.40 -3.92
C HIS A 100 10.81 -18.84 -2.97
N VAL A 101 10.58 -18.92 -1.65
CA VAL A 101 11.45 -19.66 -0.70
C VAL A 101 11.16 -21.17 -0.76
N ARG A 102 10.92 -21.70 -1.96
CA ARG A 102 11.32 -23.08 -2.23
C ARG A 102 12.77 -22.97 -2.61
N GLU A 103 13.66 -23.60 -1.84
CA GLU A 103 15.07 -23.71 -2.20
C GLU A 103 15.16 -23.99 -3.71
N ALA A 104 15.78 -23.05 -4.43
CA ALA A 104 15.91 -23.19 -5.86
C ALA A 104 16.66 -24.51 -6.08
N PRO A 105 16.15 -25.44 -6.90
CA PRO A 105 16.84 -26.69 -7.13
C PRO A 105 18.27 -26.37 -7.58
N SER A 106 19.25 -27.13 -7.09
CA SER A 106 20.63 -27.03 -7.56
C SER A 106 20.66 -27.01 -9.09
N LEU A 107 21.62 -26.28 -9.68
CA LEU A 107 21.72 -26.14 -11.13
C LEU A 107 21.68 -27.51 -11.84
N ASP A 108 22.30 -28.52 -11.24
CA ASP A 108 22.33 -29.89 -11.75
C ASP A 108 20.93 -30.52 -11.79
N ARG A 109 20.12 -30.37 -10.74
CA ARG A 109 18.73 -30.85 -10.71
C ARG A 109 17.84 -30.08 -11.67
N TRP A 110 18.05 -28.76 -11.79
CA TRP A 110 17.31 -27.93 -12.74
C TRP A 110 17.58 -28.36 -14.18
N LEU A 111 18.85 -28.58 -14.55
CA LEU A 111 19.24 -29.06 -15.87
C LEU A 111 18.74 -30.49 -16.13
N ALA A 112 18.89 -31.40 -15.16
CA ALA A 112 18.41 -32.78 -15.27
C ALA A 112 16.91 -32.84 -15.57
N SER A 113 16.09 -32.03 -14.86
CA SER A 113 14.64 -31.98 -15.06
C SER A 113 14.19 -31.49 -16.44
N ARG A 114 15.09 -30.85 -17.21
CA ARG A 114 14.81 -30.26 -18.52
C ARG A 114 15.42 -31.03 -19.68
N LEU A 115 16.51 -31.77 -19.43
CA LEU A 115 17.29 -32.45 -20.45
C LEU A 115 17.10 -33.96 -20.47
N LEU A 116 16.74 -34.56 -19.34
CA LEU A 116 16.57 -36.01 -19.21
C LEU A 116 15.13 -36.45 -19.49
N THR A 117 15.00 -37.67 -20.00
CA THR A 117 13.70 -38.35 -20.03
C THR A 117 13.25 -38.71 -18.60
N PRO A 118 11.96 -39.00 -18.38
CA PRO A 118 11.46 -39.35 -17.04
C PRO A 118 12.16 -40.56 -16.39
N GLU A 119 12.60 -41.53 -17.19
CA GLU A 119 13.32 -42.72 -16.72
C GLU A 119 14.75 -42.39 -16.28
N GLU A 120 15.45 -41.59 -17.08
CA GLU A 120 16.81 -41.09 -16.78
C GLU A 120 16.81 -40.12 -15.59
N LEU A 121 15.76 -39.30 -15.44
CA LEU A 121 15.61 -38.41 -14.30
C LEU A 121 15.41 -39.20 -13.00
N ALA A 122 14.63 -40.29 -13.03
CA ALA A 122 14.45 -41.16 -11.88
C ALA A 122 15.70 -41.96 -11.52
N GLU A 123 16.62 -42.16 -12.47
CA GLU A 123 17.96 -42.71 -12.21
C GLU A 123 18.89 -41.68 -11.61
N PHE A 124 18.93 -40.46 -12.16
CA PHE A 124 19.69 -39.33 -11.63
C PHE A 124 19.33 -39.02 -10.16
N GLU A 125 18.05 -38.99 -9.82
CA GLU A 125 17.59 -38.75 -8.45
C GLU A 125 17.92 -39.92 -7.48
N ARG A 126 18.12 -41.15 -7.99
CA ARG A 126 18.58 -42.29 -7.18
C ARG A 126 20.08 -42.27 -6.91
N GLU A 127 20.87 -41.75 -7.86
CA GLU A 127 22.34 -41.72 -7.76
C GLU A 127 22.86 -40.51 -6.96
N ALA A 128 22.12 -39.39 -6.94
CA ALA A 128 22.51 -38.16 -6.25
C ALA A 128 21.46 -37.68 -5.23
N PRO A 129 21.20 -38.44 -4.14
CA PRO A 129 20.17 -38.10 -3.14
C PRO A 129 20.49 -36.84 -2.33
N ASP A 130 21.77 -36.46 -2.20
CA ASP A 130 22.23 -35.29 -1.44
C ASP A 130 22.02 -33.94 -2.17
N LEU A 131 21.51 -33.96 -3.41
CA LEU A 131 20.97 -32.77 -4.09
C LEU A 131 19.48 -32.54 -3.76
N GLY A 132 18.97 -33.28 -2.77
CA GLY A 132 17.56 -33.44 -2.46
C GLY A 132 16.93 -32.35 -1.59
N ASP A 133 17.62 -31.80 -0.59
CA ASP A 133 17.02 -30.89 0.42
C ASP A 133 18.06 -29.92 1.03
N ALA A 134 18.40 -28.84 0.30
CA ALA A 134 19.11 -27.65 0.82
C ALA A 134 18.88 -26.42 -0.09
#